data_AF-A0A432QFM3-F1
#
_entry.id   AF-A0A432QFM3-F1
#
_cell.length_a   1.000
_cell.length_b   1.000
_cell.length_c   1.000
_cell.angle_alpha   90.00
_cell.angle_beta   90.00
_cell.angle_gamma   90.00
#
_symmetry.space_group_name_H-M   'P 1'
#
loop_
_entity.id
_entity.type
_entity.pdbx_description
1 polymer ?
#
loop_
_entity_poly.entity_id
_entity_poly.type
_entity_poly.pdbx_seq_one_letter_code
_entity_poly.pdbx_strand_id
1 'polypeptide(L)' 'TVQDVRANIPECDMPGRPMRRVQCEECGDWVQDCRDVQQDGKTLCRACAGQRYYTPL' A
#
# COMPACT_ATOMS: atom_id res chain seq x y z
N THR A 1 18.05 -21.12 22.07
CA THR A 1 18.12 -21.99 20.88
C THR A 1 17.75 -21.16 19.67
N VAL A 2 18.34 -21.43 18.51
CA VAL A 2 17.97 -20.79 17.25
C VAL A 2 17.28 -21.84 16.39
N GLN A 3 16.26 -21.43 15.65
CA GLN A 3 15.49 -22.31 14.75
C GLN A 3 15.30 -21.61 13.41
N ASP A 4 15.59 -22.34 12.34
CA ASP A 4 15.29 -21.88 10.98
C ASP A 4 13.79 -21.99 10.71
N VAL A 5 13.25 -20.94 10.12
CA VAL A 5 11.82 -20.83 9.78
C VAL A 5 11.64 -20.30 8.36
N ARG A 6 10.50 -20.62 7.76
CA ARG A 6 10.06 -20.03 6.49
C ARG A 6 8.93 -19.05 6.78
N ALA A 7 9.10 -17.79 6.37
CA ALA A 7 8.03 -16.80 6.38
C ALA A 7 7.37 -16.76 5.00
N ASN A 8 6.03 -16.74 4.97
CA ASN A 8 5.28 -16.46 3.76
C ASN A 8 5.03 -14.95 3.69
N ILE A 9 5.85 -14.24 2.93
CA ILE A 9 5.79 -12.78 2.78
C ILE A 9 5.29 -12.46 1.39
N PRO A 10 4.21 -11.65 1.23
CA PRO A 10 3.77 -11.18 -0.08
C PRO A 10 4.87 -10.42 -0.81
N GLU A 11 4.91 -10.51 -2.14
CA GLU A 11 5.95 -9.84 -2.95
C GLU A 11 6.00 -8.32 -2.72
N CYS A 12 4.83 -7.67 -2.56
CA CYS A 12 4.75 -6.23 -2.29
C CYS A 12 5.29 -5.82 -0.90
N ASP A 13 5.48 -6.77 0.02
CA ASP A 13 6.06 -6.54 1.35
C ASP A 13 7.54 -6.94 1.42
N MET A 14 8.09 -7.49 0.33
CA MET A 14 9.50 -7.86 0.29
C MET A 14 10.39 -6.61 0.30
N PRO A 15 11.54 -6.65 1.00
CA PRO A 15 12.49 -5.55 0.99
C PRO A 15 13.07 -5.38 -0.43
N GLY A 16 13.26 -4.12 -0.84
CA GLY A 16 13.82 -3.82 -2.16
C GLY A 16 13.25 -2.53 -2.75
N ARG A 17 13.37 -2.39 -4.07
CA ARG A 17 12.73 -1.29 -4.80
C ARG A 17 11.22 -1.53 -4.82
N PRO A 18 10.39 -0.47 -4.70
CA PRO A 18 8.94 -0.62 -4.78
C PRO A 18 8.52 -1.30 -6.08
N MET A 19 7.75 -2.38 -5.98
CA MET A 19 7.30 -3.12 -7.16
C MET A 19 6.26 -2.35 -7.98
N ARG A 20 5.49 -1.51 -7.31
CA ARG A 20 4.40 -0.73 -7.90
C ARG A 20 4.41 0.66 -7.29
N ARG A 21 4.34 1.67 -8.16
CA ARG A 21 4.24 3.08 -7.78
C ARG A 21 3.20 3.76 -8.67
N VAL A 22 2.13 4.24 -8.07
CA VAL A 22 1.00 4.88 -8.77
C VAL A 22 0.61 6.17 -8.05
N GLN A 23 -0.09 7.07 -8.73
CA GLN A 23 -0.58 8.31 -8.13
C GLN A 23 -2.07 8.16 -7.78
N CYS A 24 -2.45 8.60 -6.58
CA CYS A 24 -3.85 8.64 -6.16
C CYS A 24 -4.62 9.63 -7.03
N GLU A 25 -5.72 9.19 -7.64
CA GLU A 25 -6.56 10.03 -8.52
C GLU A 25 -7.38 11.08 -7.75
N GLU A 26 -7.43 11.02 -6.42
CA GLU A 26 -8.15 11.99 -5.59
C GLU A 26 -7.22 13.05 -4.97
N CYS A 27 -6.15 12.64 -4.28
CA CYS A 27 -5.25 13.58 -3.58
C CYS A 27 -3.94 13.88 -4.32
N GLY A 28 -3.58 13.10 -5.33
CA GLY A 28 -2.31 13.26 -6.06
C GLY A 28 -1.07 12.69 -5.35
N ASP A 29 -1.20 12.03 -4.19
CA ASP A 29 -0.07 11.40 -3.53
C ASP A 29 0.44 10.17 -4.29
N TRP A 30 1.74 9.90 -4.16
CA TRP A 30 2.34 8.67 -4.66
C TRP A 30 2.13 7.51 -3.69
N VAL A 31 1.46 6.46 -4.16
CA VAL A 31 1.24 5.20 -3.45
C VAL A 31 2.23 4.16 -3.95
N GLN A 32 2.89 3.49 -3.01
CA GLN A 32 3.95 2.50 -3.28
C GLN A 32 3.58 1.14 -2.67
N ASP A 33 4.31 0.10 -3.06
CA ASP A 33 4.22 -1.25 -2.46
C ASP A 33 2.80 -1.81 -2.50
N CYS A 34 2.12 -1.58 -3.63
CA CYS A 34 0.78 -2.10 -3.91
C CYS A 34 -0.28 -1.68 -2.86
N ARG A 35 -0.07 -0.54 -2.20
CA ARG A 35 -1.00 -0.01 -1.19
C ARG A 35 -2.16 0.78 -1.80
N ASP A 36 -2.25 0.84 -3.13
CA ASP A 36 -3.37 1.45 -3.84
C ASP A 36 -4.63 0.59 -3.72
N VAL A 37 -5.78 1.26 -3.73
CA VAL A 37 -7.11 0.64 -3.66
C VAL A 37 -7.84 0.99 -4.95
N GLN A 38 -8.39 -0.01 -5.63
CA GLN A 38 -9.32 0.23 -6.73
C GLN A 38 -10.75 0.33 -6.19
N GLN A 39 -11.37 1.49 -6.34
CA GLN A 39 -12.74 1.74 -5.91
C GLN A 39 -13.41 2.72 -6.87
N ASP A 40 -14.66 2.44 -7.26
CA ASP A 40 -15.45 3.30 -8.15
C ASP A 40 -14.75 3.63 -9.47
N GLY A 41 -13.96 2.69 -9.99
CA GLY A 41 -13.17 2.85 -11.22
C GLY A 41 -11.92 3.73 -11.09
N LYS A 42 -11.54 4.13 -9.86
CA LYS A 42 -10.36 4.95 -9.58
C LYS A 42 -9.32 4.18 -8.77
N THR A 43 -8.07 4.55 -8.97
CA THR A 43 -6.91 4.16 -8.18
C THR A 43 -6.69 5.18 -7.07
N LEU A 44 -6.91 4.78 -5.81
CA LEU A 44 -6.89 5.65 -4.64
C LEU A 44 -5.81 5.22 -3.64
N CYS A 45 -5.31 6.16 -2.84
CA CYS A 45 -4.59 5.82 -1.62
C CYS A 45 -5.59 5.32 -0.55
N ARG A 46 -5.11 4.55 0.43
CA ARG A 46 -5.95 4.06 1.53
C ARG A 46 -6.72 5.16 2.25
N ALA A 47 -6.13 6.35 2.41
CA ALA A 47 -6.79 7.45 3.11
C ALA A 47 -8.00 8.01 2.35
N CYS A 48 -7.87 8.20 1.03
CA CYS A 48 -8.94 8.60 0.12
C CYS A 48 -10.00 7.51 -0.03
N ALA A 49 -9.59 6.23 -0.06
CA ALA A 49 -10.50 5.08 -0.03
C ALA A 49 -11.20 4.84 1.34
N GLY A 50 -11.15 5.81 2.26
CA GLY A 50 -11.85 5.72 3.56
C GLY A 50 -11.16 4.83 4.61
N GLN A 51 -9.96 4.32 4.35
CA GLN A 51 -9.19 3.44 5.24
C GLN A 51 -8.10 4.20 6.02
N ARG A 52 -8.24 5.52 6.20
CA ARG A 52 -7.32 6.29 7.06
C ARG A 52 -7.49 5.86 8.52
N TYR A 53 -6.39 5.73 9.25
CA TYR A 53 -6.41 5.45 10.69
C TYR A 53 -6.39 6.73 11.54
N TYR A 54 -6.43 7.91 10.90
CA TYR A 54 -6.34 9.23 11.52
C TYR A 54 -7.46 10.14 11.01
N THR A 55 -7.80 11.15 11.81
CA THR A 55 -8.76 12.20 11.45
C THR A 55 -8.01 13.52 11.22
N PRO A 56 -8.36 14.30 10.19
CA PRO A 56 -7.88 15.69 10.07
C PRO A 56 -8.25 16.49 11.31
N LEU A 57 -7.42 17.47 11.68
CA LEU A 57 -7.76 18.47 12.69
C LEU A 57 -8.77 19.48 12.14
#